data_AF-F4GXW9-F1
#
_entry.id   AF-F4GXW9-F1
#
_cell.length_a   1.000
_cell.length_b   1.000
_cell.length_c   1.000
_cell.angle_alpha   90.00
_cell.angle_beta   90.00
_cell.angle_gamma   90.00
#
_symmetry.space_group_name_H-M   'P 1'
#
loop_
_entity.id
_entity.type
_entity.pdbx_description
1 polymer ?
#
loop_
_entity_poly.entity_id
_entity_poly.type
_entity_poly.pdbx_seq_one_letter_code
_entity_poly.pdbx_strand_id
1 'polypeptide(L)'
;MADQILTAHQEKICGIYLLVHRATGRSYVGQSSDIKTRWKSHRTRKHSTHISLAIQKYGWDAFDARVLEICARELLNERESFWVDAIDCISPKGFNLRTGGQQAFLISEETRLKLSKALKGIPKSKDHAANVGLALKGKKQRPEVVSARAERQLGRKRPEAAIKQQAEKIRGIPRPADVVAKISRGLTGKRLSDETIKRRTTSRYMNKKDIPGQMNLFNSAC
;
A
#
# COMPACT_ATOMS: atom_id res chain seq x y z
N MET A 1 60.33 -23.83 25.14
CA MET A 1 59.73 -22.48 25.10
C MET A 1 58.48 -22.59 24.26
N ALA A 2 57.32 -22.77 24.91
CA ALA A 2 56.03 -22.87 24.23
C ALA A 2 55.39 -21.48 24.31
N ASP A 3 55.43 -20.74 23.21
CA ASP A 3 54.71 -19.48 23.07
C ASP A 3 53.21 -19.76 23.12
N GLN A 4 52.61 -19.40 24.24
CA GLN A 4 51.16 -19.29 24.37
C GLN A 4 50.70 -18.11 23.50
N ILE A 5 50.10 -18.40 22.36
CA ILE A 5 49.34 -17.44 21.57
C ILE A 5 48.13 -17.02 22.42
N LEU A 6 48.27 -15.90 23.14
CA LEU A 6 47.15 -15.15 23.70
C LEU A 6 46.29 -14.67 22.53
N THR A 7 45.28 -15.47 22.20
CA THR A 7 44.19 -15.03 21.34
C THR A 7 43.47 -13.92 22.10
N ALA A 8 43.73 -12.67 21.74
CA ALA A 8 43.08 -11.51 22.35
C ALA A 8 41.58 -11.59 22.08
N HIS A 9 40.84 -12.22 23.00
CA HIS A 9 39.39 -12.09 23.10
C HIS A 9 39.10 -10.64 23.47
N GLN A 10 39.07 -9.76 22.48
CA GLN A 10 38.69 -8.38 22.70
C GLN A 10 37.20 -8.38 23.05
N GLU A 11 36.92 -8.17 24.34
CA GLU A 11 35.55 -8.18 24.85
C GLU A 11 34.69 -7.19 24.07
N LYS A 12 33.64 -7.75 23.47
CA LYS A 12 32.62 -6.98 22.75
C LYS A 12 31.74 -6.29 23.78
N ILE A 13 31.65 -4.98 23.67
CA ILE A 13 30.77 -4.19 24.52
C ILE A 13 29.40 -4.12 23.83
N CYS A 14 28.44 -4.86 24.36
CA CYS A 14 27.03 -4.81 23.96
C CYS A 14 26.29 -3.80 24.83
N GLY A 15 25.58 -2.87 24.23
CA GLY A 15 24.84 -1.85 25.00
C GLY A 15 24.45 -0.61 24.22
N ILE A 16 24.21 0.46 24.97
CA ILE A 16 23.75 1.76 24.52
C ILE A 16 24.89 2.78 24.64
N TYR A 17 25.07 3.60 23.62
CA TYR A 17 26.06 4.69 23.60
C TYR A 17 25.42 6.01 23.22
N LEU A 18 26.12 7.09 23.56
CA LEU A 18 25.76 8.48 23.30
C LEU A 18 26.87 9.15 22.50
N LEU A 19 26.48 9.90 21.47
CA LEU A 19 27.33 10.86 20.77
C LEU A 19 26.79 12.27 21.04
N VAL A 20 27.62 13.18 21.54
CA VAL A 20 27.22 14.58 21.81
C VAL A 20 28.03 15.50 20.91
N HIS A 21 27.36 16.30 20.09
CA HIS A 21 28.04 17.30 19.27
C HIS A 21 28.51 18.46 20.15
N ARG A 22 29.83 18.64 20.26
CA ARG A 22 30.48 19.56 21.21
C ARG A 22 29.95 20.98 21.10
N ALA A 23 29.80 21.50 19.88
CA ALA A 23 29.46 22.90 19.67
C ALA A 23 27.97 23.23 19.95
N THR A 24 27.07 22.27 19.78
CA THR A 24 25.62 22.53 19.89
C THR A 24 24.94 21.83 21.06
N GLY A 25 25.61 20.90 21.73
CA GLY A 25 25.02 20.04 22.77
C GLY A 25 24.05 18.98 22.25
N ARG A 26 23.56 19.10 21.00
CA ARG A 26 22.73 18.09 20.32
C ARG A 26 23.35 16.70 20.40
N SER A 27 22.52 15.71 20.69
CA SER A 27 22.98 14.36 21.00
C SER A 27 22.35 13.28 20.11
N TYR A 28 22.96 12.11 20.10
CA TYR A 28 22.50 10.90 19.43
C TYR A 28 22.67 9.70 20.35
N VAL A 29 21.58 8.98 20.61
CA VAL A 29 21.61 7.68 21.30
C VAL A 29 21.57 6.58 20.25
N GLY A 30 22.44 5.58 20.38
CA GLY A 30 22.41 4.40 19.54
C GLY A 30 22.74 3.13 20.29
N GLN A 31 22.29 2.00 19.76
CA GLN A 31 22.59 0.67 20.29
C GLN A 31 23.61 -0.11 19.45
N SER A 32 24.29 -1.08 20.06
CA SER A 32 25.06 -2.10 19.34
C SER A 32 25.35 -3.34 20.18
N SER A 33 25.55 -4.48 19.53
CA SER A 33 26.17 -5.67 20.14
C SER A 33 27.70 -5.59 20.20
N ASP A 34 28.29 -4.62 19.50
CA ASP A 34 29.71 -4.28 19.58
C ASP A 34 29.87 -2.78 19.31
N ILE A 35 29.86 -1.99 20.40
CA ILE A 35 29.96 -0.53 20.35
C ILE A 35 31.27 -0.07 19.71
N LYS A 36 32.40 -0.76 19.99
CA LYS A 36 33.71 -0.38 19.45
C LYS A 36 33.72 -0.48 17.92
N THR A 37 33.20 -1.59 17.38
CA THR A 37 33.07 -1.78 15.94
C THR A 37 32.06 -0.79 15.35
N ARG A 38 30.96 -0.50 16.06
CA ARG A 38 29.97 0.48 15.60
C ARG A 38 30.54 1.89 15.49
N TRP A 39 31.36 2.33 16.45
CA TRP A 39 32.03 3.62 16.38
C TRP A 39 33.03 3.71 15.23
N LYS A 40 33.81 2.65 15.00
CA LYS A 40 34.68 2.55 13.80
C LYS A 40 33.86 2.70 12.52
N SER A 41 32.71 2.04 12.44
CA SER A 41 31.80 2.17 11.29
C SER A 41 31.25 3.58 11.13
N HIS A 42 30.93 4.30 12.20
CA HIS A 42 30.48 5.70 12.10
C HIS A 42 31.58 6.62 11.58
N ARG A 43 32.84 6.35 11.91
CA ARG A 43 33.99 7.14 11.42
C ARG A 43 34.24 6.97 9.92
N THR A 44 34.09 5.74 9.40
CA THR A 44 34.54 5.41 8.04
C THR A 44 33.41 5.28 7.03
N ARG A 45 32.22 4.88 7.47
CA ARG A 45 31.14 4.49 6.57
C ARG A 45 30.24 5.67 6.26
N LYS A 46 30.03 5.94 4.97
CA LYS A 46 29.08 6.95 4.50
C LYS A 46 27.71 6.30 4.34
N HIS A 47 26.75 6.73 5.16
CA HIS A 47 25.34 6.35 5.08
C HIS A 47 24.46 7.60 4.97
N SER A 48 23.23 7.42 4.49
CA SER A 48 22.22 8.50 4.42
C SER A 48 21.42 8.66 5.72
N THR A 49 21.90 8.12 6.85
CA THR A 49 21.24 8.34 8.15
C THR A 49 21.59 9.72 8.71
N HIS A 50 20.68 10.31 9.50
CA HIS A 50 20.85 11.66 10.01
C HIS A 50 22.16 11.85 10.81
N ILE A 51 22.52 10.89 11.68
CA ILE A 51 23.81 10.92 12.40
C ILE A 51 25.01 10.75 11.47
N SER A 52 24.93 9.92 10.42
CA SER A 52 26.03 9.75 9.47
C SER A 52 26.28 11.02 8.65
N LEU A 53 25.22 11.73 8.27
CA LEU A 53 25.30 13.03 7.60
C LEU A 53 25.88 14.09 8.54
N ALA A 54 25.50 14.10 9.82
CA ALA A 54 26.05 15.01 10.80
C ALA A 54 27.56 14.76 11.03
N ILE A 55 27.97 13.50 11.19
CA ILE A 55 29.40 13.13 11.33
C ILE A 55 30.17 13.47 10.06
N GLN A 56 29.59 13.28 8.87
CA GLN A 56 30.23 13.70 7.61
C GLN A 56 30.40 15.23 7.52
N LYS A 57 29.42 15.99 8.03
CA LYS A 57 29.43 17.44 7.99
C LYS A 57 30.41 18.07 8.99
N TYR A 58 30.45 17.56 10.21
CA TYR A 58 31.20 18.17 11.32
C TYR A 58 32.51 17.44 11.66
N GLY A 59 32.69 16.21 11.16
CA GLY A 59 33.80 15.33 11.52
C GLY A 59 33.52 14.52 12.79
N TRP A 60 34.22 13.40 12.96
CA TRP A 60 34.06 12.54 14.15
C TRP A 60 34.53 13.24 15.43
N ASP A 61 35.62 13.99 15.37
CA ASP A 61 36.21 14.62 16.56
C ASP A 61 35.35 15.77 17.13
N ALA A 62 34.37 16.24 16.35
CA ALA A 62 33.34 17.17 16.81
C ALA A 62 32.32 16.52 17.77
N PHE A 63 32.39 15.20 17.98
CA PHE A 63 31.51 14.45 18.87
C PHE A 63 32.25 13.85 20.06
N ASP A 64 31.64 13.95 21.24
CA ASP A 64 32.00 13.17 22.42
C ASP A 64 31.24 11.85 22.41
N ALA A 65 31.96 10.73 22.35
CA ALA A 65 31.40 9.38 22.36
C ALA A 65 31.58 8.72 23.73
N ARG A 66 30.49 8.21 24.31
CA ARG A 66 30.50 7.49 25.61
C ARG A 66 29.51 6.34 25.64
N VAL A 67 29.79 5.32 26.43
CA VAL A 67 28.85 4.22 26.72
C VAL A 67 27.92 4.70 27.84
N LEU A 68 26.61 4.57 27.64
CA LEU A 68 25.59 4.90 28.65
C LEU A 68 25.27 3.67 29.50
N GLU A 69 25.13 2.52 28.86
CA GLU A 69 24.68 1.30 29.51
C GLU A 69 25.25 0.08 28.78
N ILE A 70 25.71 -0.91 29.54
CA ILE A 70 26.04 -2.24 29.03
C ILE A 70 24.84 -3.14 29.34
N CYS A 71 24.25 -3.75 28.32
CA CYS A 71 23.08 -4.59 28.49
C CYS A 71 23.09 -5.79 27.53
N ALA A 72 22.28 -6.80 27.87
CA ALA A 72 22.10 -7.97 27.03
C ALA A 72 21.49 -7.58 25.67
N ARG A 73 21.77 -8.38 24.64
CA ARG A 73 21.38 -8.06 23.26
C ARG A 73 19.86 -7.92 23.11
N GLU A 74 19.13 -8.72 23.86
CA GLU A 74 17.67 -8.82 23.87
C GLU A 74 17.03 -7.54 24.39
N LEU A 75 17.74 -6.80 25.24
CA LEU A 75 17.28 -5.56 25.87
C LEU A 75 17.63 -4.31 25.05
N LEU A 76 18.46 -4.42 24.01
CA LEU A 76 18.99 -3.25 23.29
C LEU A 76 17.88 -2.30 22.83
N ASN A 77 16.83 -2.84 22.20
CA ASN A 77 15.74 -1.99 21.66
C ASN A 77 15.01 -1.24 22.77
N GLU A 78 14.70 -1.93 23.88
CA GLU A 78 14.01 -1.33 25.03
C GLU A 78 14.87 -0.24 25.68
N ARG A 79 16.16 -0.53 25.89
CA ARG A 79 17.10 0.40 26.53
C ARG A 79 17.45 1.58 25.62
N GLU A 80 17.55 1.37 24.30
CA GLU A 80 17.70 2.47 23.34
C GLU A 80 16.51 3.42 23.42
N SER A 81 15.28 2.88 23.43
CA SER A 81 14.08 3.70 23.55
C SER A 81 14.04 4.48 24.86
N PHE A 82 14.32 3.82 25.98
CA PHE A 82 14.41 4.46 27.29
C PHE A 82 15.39 5.66 27.27
N TRP A 83 16.60 5.46 26.74
CA TRP A 83 17.62 6.53 26.73
C TRP A 83 17.34 7.65 25.73
N VAL A 84 16.74 7.35 24.57
CA VAL A 84 16.32 8.39 23.62
C VAL A 84 15.28 9.31 24.28
N ASP A 85 14.30 8.72 24.97
CA ASP A 85 13.25 9.47 25.64
C ASP A 85 13.80 10.24 26.86
N ALA A 86 14.66 9.61 27.66
CA ALA A 86 15.27 10.24 28.83
C ALA A 86 16.20 11.42 28.49
N ILE A 87 16.89 11.35 27.35
CA ILE A 87 17.83 12.41 26.90
C ILE A 87 17.13 13.44 26.00
N ASP A 88 15.94 13.13 25.47
CA ASP A 88 15.19 13.96 24.52
C ASP A 88 16.02 14.34 23.28
N CYS A 89 16.66 13.34 22.67
CA CYS A 89 17.61 13.54 21.56
C CYS A 89 16.99 13.37 20.16
N ILE A 90 15.67 13.51 20.04
CA ILE A 90 14.95 13.42 18.76
C ILE A 90 15.10 14.74 17.99
N SER A 91 15.29 14.66 16.68
CA SER A 91 15.36 15.82 15.79
C SER A 91 14.08 16.65 15.89
N PRO A 92 14.16 17.99 16.06
CA PRO A 92 15.33 18.84 15.84
C PRO A 92 16.28 19.01 17.03
N LYS A 93 15.91 18.58 18.24
CA LYS A 93 16.71 18.75 19.47
C LYS A 93 17.99 17.91 19.47
N GLY A 94 17.95 16.72 18.89
CA GLY A 94 19.13 15.87 18.67
C GLY A 94 19.23 15.34 17.25
N PHE A 95 19.88 14.20 17.09
CA PHE A 95 20.11 13.54 15.80
C PHE A 95 19.29 12.25 15.64
N ASN A 96 18.64 11.72 16.67
CA ASN A 96 17.73 10.59 16.52
C ASN A 96 16.51 11.02 15.70
N LEU A 97 16.07 10.17 14.77
CA LEU A 97 14.84 10.43 14.01
C LEU A 97 13.60 9.82 14.66
N ARG A 98 13.79 8.98 15.68
CA ARG A 98 12.75 8.21 16.37
C ARG A 98 13.17 7.96 17.81
N THR A 99 12.20 7.63 18.65
CA THR A 99 12.29 7.17 20.04
C THR A 99 13.01 5.81 20.20
N GLY A 100 13.93 5.41 19.30
CA GLY A 100 14.59 4.09 19.33
C GLY A 100 13.73 2.91 18.82
N GLY A 101 14.38 1.80 18.49
CA GLY A 101 13.72 0.54 18.08
C GLY A 101 13.12 0.51 16.66
N GLN A 102 12.84 -0.70 16.16
CA GLN A 102 12.08 -0.94 14.92
C GLN A 102 10.59 -0.59 15.07
N GLN A 103 10.23 0.47 15.79
CA GLN A 103 8.83 0.88 15.83
C GLN A 103 8.41 1.28 14.42
N ALA A 104 7.48 0.50 13.87
CA ALA A 104 6.75 0.84 12.66
C ALA A 104 6.21 2.25 12.83
N PHE A 105 6.33 3.09 11.80
CA PHE A 105 5.80 4.43 11.85
C PHE A 105 4.31 4.36 12.18
N LEU A 106 3.92 4.77 13.39
CA LEU A 106 2.56 5.24 13.64
C LEU A 106 2.44 6.56 12.90
N ILE A 107 2.14 6.47 11.60
CA ILE A 107 1.82 7.64 10.78
C ILE A 107 0.59 8.25 11.43
N SER A 108 0.70 9.50 11.90
CA SER A 108 -0.45 10.20 12.47
C SER A 108 -1.59 10.23 11.46
N GLU A 109 -2.83 10.23 11.95
CA GLU A 109 -4.01 10.31 11.07
C GLU A 109 -3.94 11.52 10.14
N GLU A 110 -3.41 12.64 10.63
CA GLU A 110 -3.21 13.84 9.83
C GLU A 110 -2.22 13.61 8.67
N THR A 111 -1.06 13.00 8.93
CA THR A 111 -0.08 12.69 7.88
C THR A 111 -0.63 11.66 6.89
N ARG A 112 -1.38 10.67 7.38
CA ARG A 112 -2.06 9.67 6.54
C ARG A 112 -3.08 10.32 5.60
N LEU A 113 -3.87 11.27 6.12
CA LEU A 113 -4.83 12.04 5.33
C LEU A 113 -4.15 12.94 4.31
N LYS A 114 -3.07 13.64 4.69
CA LYS A 114 -2.29 14.48 3.76
C LYS A 114 -1.70 13.67 2.62
N LEU A 115 -1.08 12.53 2.93
CA LEU A 115 -0.51 11.63 1.93
C LEU A 115 -1.60 11.03 1.02
N SER A 116 -2.73 10.62 1.61
CA SER A 116 -3.89 10.13 0.86
C SER A 116 -4.42 11.19 -0.11
N LYS A 117 -4.62 12.44 0.35
CA LYS A 117 -5.07 13.55 -0.50
C LYS A 117 -4.09 13.84 -1.63
N ALA A 118 -2.79 13.87 -1.34
CA ALA A 118 -1.76 14.17 -2.33
C ALA A 118 -1.67 13.09 -3.43
N LEU A 119 -1.80 11.81 -3.08
CA LEU A 119 -1.67 10.70 -4.03
C LEU A 119 -2.98 10.36 -4.76
N LYS A 120 -4.13 10.80 -4.23
CA LYS A 120 -5.44 10.47 -4.82
C LYS A 120 -5.57 11.11 -6.20
N GLY A 121 -5.79 10.26 -7.20
CA GLY A 121 -6.01 10.69 -8.59
C GLY A 121 -4.74 10.85 -9.42
N ILE A 122 -3.54 10.70 -8.83
CA ILE A 122 -2.30 10.69 -9.61
C ILE A 122 -2.20 9.35 -10.35
N PRO A 123 -2.19 9.34 -11.70
CA PRO A 123 -2.06 8.12 -12.47
C PRO A 123 -0.67 7.50 -12.23
N LYS A 124 -0.64 6.19 -12.04
CA LYS A 124 0.62 5.45 -11.96
C LYS A 124 1.33 5.48 -13.31
N SER A 125 2.67 5.49 -13.29
CA SER A 125 3.48 5.38 -14.50
C SER A 125 3.05 4.14 -15.32
N LYS A 126 3.12 4.27 -16.66
CA LYS A 126 2.79 3.18 -17.59
C LYS A 126 3.59 1.91 -17.27
N ASP A 127 4.88 2.06 -16.97
CA ASP A 127 5.77 0.94 -16.65
C ASP A 127 5.38 0.26 -15.35
N HIS A 128 5.03 1.04 -14.32
CA HIS A 128 4.56 0.50 -13.05
C HIS A 128 3.23 -0.26 -13.23
N ALA A 129 2.30 0.27 -14.01
CA ALA A 129 1.04 -0.40 -14.31
C ALA A 129 1.26 -1.72 -15.08
N ALA A 130 2.15 -1.73 -16.06
CA ALA A 130 2.52 -2.93 -16.83
C ALA A 130 3.14 -4.01 -15.93
N ASN A 131 4.10 -3.64 -15.07
CA ASN A 131 4.77 -4.56 -14.16
C ASN A 131 3.82 -5.18 -13.14
N VAL A 132 2.90 -4.39 -12.59
CA VAL A 132 1.84 -4.91 -11.71
C VAL A 132 0.93 -5.88 -12.47
N GLY A 133 0.58 -5.55 -13.72
CA GLY A 133 -0.19 -6.44 -14.59
C GLY A 133 0.50 -7.79 -14.81
N LEU A 134 1.79 -7.78 -15.14
CA LEU A 134 2.60 -8.99 -15.30
C LEU A 134 2.65 -9.81 -14.01
N ALA A 135 2.87 -9.17 -12.86
CA ALA A 135 2.98 -9.84 -11.56
C ALA A 135 1.67 -10.49 -11.09
N LEU A 136 0.51 -9.98 -11.54
CA LEU A 136 -0.82 -10.49 -11.20
C LEU A 136 -1.36 -11.48 -12.23
N LYS A 137 -0.80 -11.53 -13.44
CA LYS A 137 -1.24 -12.42 -14.52
C LYS A 137 -1.17 -13.88 -14.06
N GLY A 138 -2.30 -14.57 -14.10
CA GLY A 138 -2.41 -15.99 -13.75
C GLY A 138 -2.56 -16.30 -12.25
N LYS A 139 -2.47 -15.32 -11.35
CA LYS A 139 -2.70 -15.54 -9.92
C LYS A 139 -4.19 -15.61 -9.62
N LYS A 140 -4.66 -16.76 -9.13
CA LYS A 140 -6.05 -16.91 -8.64
C LYS A 140 -6.20 -16.15 -7.32
N GLN A 141 -7.24 -15.31 -7.24
CA GLN A 141 -7.59 -14.65 -5.98
C GLN A 141 -8.17 -15.66 -4.99
N ARG A 142 -8.06 -15.36 -3.69
CA ARG A 142 -8.65 -16.19 -2.64
C ARG A 142 -10.18 -16.27 -2.81
N PRO A 143 -10.82 -17.44 -2.60
CA PRO A 143 -12.26 -17.60 -2.80
C PRO A 143 -13.12 -16.58 -2.06
N GLU A 144 -12.76 -16.25 -0.81
CA GLU A 144 -13.44 -15.25 0.02
C GLU A 144 -13.46 -13.85 -0.60
N VAL A 145 -12.38 -13.44 -1.26
CA VAL A 145 -12.30 -12.13 -1.93
C VAL A 145 -13.22 -12.13 -3.16
N VAL A 146 -13.33 -13.28 -3.83
CA VAL A 146 -14.20 -13.45 -5.00
C VAL A 146 -15.67 -13.42 -4.57
N SER A 147 -16.04 -14.10 -3.49
CA SER A 147 -17.42 -14.11 -2.97
C SER A 147 -17.85 -12.73 -2.46
N ALA A 148 -17.03 -12.05 -1.65
CA ALA A 148 -17.35 -10.71 -1.15
C ALA A 148 -17.53 -9.69 -2.29
N ARG A 149 -16.77 -9.83 -3.38
CA ARG A 149 -16.95 -9.01 -4.58
C ARG A 149 -18.24 -9.35 -5.31
N ALA A 150 -18.58 -10.63 -5.44
CA ALA A 150 -19.82 -11.08 -6.08
C ALA A 150 -21.05 -10.58 -5.31
N GLU A 151 -21.04 -10.68 -3.98
CA GLU A 151 -22.09 -10.16 -3.09
C GLU A 151 -22.30 -8.65 -3.25
N ARG A 152 -21.22 -7.85 -3.27
CA ARG A 152 -21.29 -6.40 -3.49
C ARG A 152 -21.92 -6.03 -4.83
N GLN A 153 -21.78 -6.89 -5.85
CA GLN A 153 -22.31 -6.67 -7.19
C GLN A 153 -23.73 -7.21 -7.35
N LEU A 154 -24.16 -8.11 -6.48
CA LEU A 154 -25.52 -8.64 -6.50
C LEU A 154 -26.52 -7.50 -6.26
N GLY A 155 -27.54 -7.41 -7.12
CA GLY A 155 -28.58 -6.38 -7.01
C GLY A 155 -28.20 -4.97 -7.50
N ARG A 156 -26.93 -4.71 -7.84
CA ARG A 156 -26.52 -3.43 -8.44
C ARG A 156 -27.10 -3.30 -9.85
N LYS A 157 -28.20 -2.55 -9.98
CA LYS A 157 -28.73 -2.12 -11.27
C LYS A 157 -27.89 -0.96 -11.80
N ARG A 158 -27.54 -1.04 -13.09
CA ARG A 158 -26.93 0.10 -13.77
C ARG A 158 -27.97 1.22 -13.90
N PRO A 159 -27.57 2.50 -13.79
CA PRO A 159 -28.47 3.62 -14.04
C PRO A 159 -29.09 3.50 -15.43
N GLU A 160 -30.40 3.76 -15.56
CA GLU A 160 -31.13 3.63 -16.83
C GLU A 160 -30.50 4.47 -17.94
N ALA A 161 -30.04 5.69 -17.62
CA ALA A 161 -29.33 6.56 -18.55
C ALA A 161 -28.08 5.87 -19.15
N ALA A 162 -27.31 5.14 -18.34
CA ALA A 162 -26.12 4.43 -18.81
C ALA A 162 -26.47 3.21 -19.68
N ILE A 163 -27.62 2.58 -19.43
CA ILE A 163 -28.14 1.48 -20.26
C ILE A 163 -28.56 2.03 -21.64
N LYS A 164 -29.31 3.14 -21.64
CA LYS A 164 -29.80 3.78 -22.87
C LYS A 164 -28.65 4.28 -23.76
N GLN A 165 -27.67 4.98 -23.17
CA GLN A 165 -26.49 5.45 -23.90
C GLN A 165 -25.69 4.31 -24.53
N GLN A 166 -25.56 3.17 -23.85
CA GLN A 166 -24.89 2.00 -24.41
C GLN A 166 -25.70 1.38 -25.56
N ALA A 167 -27.03 1.30 -25.43
CA ALA A 167 -27.89 0.78 -26.48
C ALA A 167 -27.81 1.64 -27.75
N GLU A 168 -27.79 2.97 -27.61
CA GLU A 168 -27.61 3.91 -28.73
C GLU A 168 -26.27 3.71 -29.44
N LYS A 169 -25.17 3.56 -28.69
CA LYS A 169 -23.83 3.34 -29.26
C LYS A 169 -23.71 2.05 -30.07
N ILE A 170 -24.43 0.99 -29.68
CA ILE A 170 -24.35 -0.33 -30.33
C ILE A 170 -25.38 -0.45 -31.46
N ARG A 171 -26.38 0.45 -31.49
CA ARG A 171 -27.45 0.40 -32.47
C ARG A 171 -26.89 0.51 -33.89
N GLY A 172 -27.23 -0.46 -34.74
CA GLY A 172 -26.82 -0.48 -36.14
C GLY A 172 -25.40 -0.98 -36.41
N ILE A 173 -24.59 -1.25 -35.38
CA ILE A 173 -23.26 -1.85 -35.57
C ILE A 173 -23.44 -3.36 -35.79
N PRO A 174 -23.14 -3.90 -37.00
CA PRO A 174 -23.24 -5.32 -37.26
C PRO A 174 -22.23 -6.08 -36.39
N ARG A 175 -22.63 -7.25 -35.89
CA ARG A 175 -21.71 -8.11 -35.15
C ARG A 175 -20.70 -8.75 -36.11
N PRO A 176 -19.43 -8.89 -35.70
CA PRO A 176 -18.44 -9.66 -36.46
C PRO A 176 -18.92 -11.09 -36.77
N ALA A 177 -18.57 -11.60 -37.95
CA ALA A 177 -19.06 -12.90 -38.44
C ALA A 177 -18.66 -14.08 -37.53
N ASP A 178 -17.47 -14.05 -36.95
CA ASP A 178 -16.97 -15.04 -36.00
C ASP A 178 -17.81 -15.08 -34.71
N VAL A 179 -18.21 -13.91 -34.21
CA VAL A 179 -19.09 -13.77 -33.04
C VAL A 179 -20.49 -14.31 -33.35
N VAL A 180 -21.02 -14.00 -34.54
CA VAL A 180 -22.32 -14.53 -35.01
C VAL A 180 -22.28 -16.06 -35.10
N ALA A 181 -21.23 -16.63 -35.69
CA ALA A 181 -21.05 -18.08 -35.79
C ALA A 181 -20.94 -18.75 -34.41
N LYS A 182 -20.25 -18.12 -33.44
CA LYS A 182 -20.16 -18.62 -32.06
C LYS A 182 -21.51 -18.61 -31.35
N ILE A 183 -22.30 -17.55 -31.51
CA ILE A 183 -23.65 -17.47 -30.95
C ILE A 183 -24.56 -18.51 -31.58
N SER A 184 -24.52 -18.65 -32.90
CA SER A 184 -25.32 -19.64 -33.65
C SER A 184 -25.07 -21.05 -33.12
N ARG A 185 -23.80 -21.50 -33.07
CA ARG A 185 -23.42 -22.81 -32.51
C ARG A 185 -23.94 -23.04 -31.09
N GLY A 186 -23.94 -21.99 -30.25
CA GLY A 186 -24.41 -22.09 -28.87
C GLY A 186 -25.93 -22.16 -28.71
N LEU A 187 -26.69 -21.79 -29.75
CA LEU A 187 -28.15 -21.81 -29.79
C LEU A 187 -28.70 -23.00 -30.57
N THR A 188 -27.91 -23.60 -31.47
CA THR A 188 -28.29 -24.81 -32.21
C THR A 188 -28.72 -25.91 -31.22
N GLY A 189 -29.93 -26.45 -31.44
CA GLY A 189 -30.49 -27.53 -30.62
C GLY A 189 -31.14 -27.11 -29.30
N LYS A 190 -31.09 -25.83 -28.90
CA LYS A 190 -31.76 -25.35 -27.67
C LYS A 190 -33.20 -24.93 -27.96
N ARG A 191 -34.17 -25.70 -27.47
CA ARG A 191 -35.59 -25.30 -27.46
C ARG A 191 -35.82 -24.25 -26.36
N LEU A 192 -36.56 -23.20 -26.68
CA LEU A 192 -37.01 -22.21 -25.69
C LEU A 192 -38.07 -22.83 -24.77
N SER A 193 -38.12 -22.38 -23.50
CA SER A 193 -39.18 -22.84 -22.59
C SER A 193 -40.56 -22.40 -23.09
N ASP A 194 -41.58 -23.20 -22.81
CA ASP A 194 -42.95 -22.92 -23.25
C ASP A 194 -43.47 -21.59 -22.68
N GLU A 195 -43.05 -21.21 -21.47
CA GLU A 195 -43.33 -19.90 -20.87
C GLU A 195 -42.70 -18.74 -21.67
N THR A 196 -41.45 -18.91 -22.13
CA THR A 196 -40.76 -17.91 -22.94
C THR A 196 -41.41 -17.79 -24.33
N ILE A 197 -41.85 -18.92 -24.89
CA ILE A 197 -42.61 -18.96 -26.14
C ILE A 197 -43.92 -18.19 -25.96
N LYS A 198 -44.68 -18.50 -24.89
CA LYS A 198 -45.95 -17.81 -24.55
C LYS A 198 -45.75 -16.31 -24.39
N ARG A 199 -44.76 -15.85 -23.62
CA ARG A 199 -44.46 -14.41 -23.45
C ARG A 199 -44.15 -13.70 -24.77
N ARG A 200 -43.38 -14.37 -25.65
CA ARG A 200 -43.04 -13.85 -26.98
C ARG A 200 -44.23 -13.79 -27.91
N THR A 201 -45.10 -14.81 -27.88
CA THR A 201 -46.33 -14.81 -28.68
C THR A 201 -47.27 -13.71 -28.19
N THR A 202 -47.52 -13.59 -26.88
CA THR A 202 -48.40 -12.52 -26.35
C THR A 202 -47.89 -11.13 -26.72
N SER A 203 -46.58 -10.87 -26.59
CA SER A 203 -46.00 -9.58 -26.98
C SER A 203 -46.04 -9.28 -28.50
N ARG A 204 -46.18 -10.30 -29.36
CA ARG A 204 -46.33 -10.12 -30.81
C ARG A 204 -47.78 -9.86 -31.22
N TYR A 205 -48.75 -10.40 -30.48
CA TYR A 205 -50.19 -10.28 -30.79
C TYR A 205 -50.88 -9.14 -30.04
N MET A 206 -50.29 -8.61 -28.97
CA MET A 206 -50.82 -7.41 -28.30
C MET A 206 -50.45 -6.16 -29.12
N ASN A 207 -51.45 -5.54 -29.73
CA ASN A 207 -51.32 -4.26 -30.40
C ASN A 207 -50.94 -3.19 -29.35
N LYS A 208 -50.13 -2.19 -29.72
CA LYS A 208 -49.57 -1.19 -28.79
C LYS A 208 -50.64 -0.34 -28.05
N LYS A 209 -51.92 -0.49 -28.41
CA LYS A 209 -53.08 0.21 -27.83
C LYS A 209 -53.81 -0.57 -26.73
N ASP A 210 -53.51 -1.86 -26.51
CA ASP A 210 -54.26 -2.70 -25.56
C ASP A 210 -53.48 -3.03 -24.28
N ILE A 211 -52.43 -2.26 -23.97
CA ILE A 211 -51.70 -2.39 -22.70
C ILE A 211 -52.53 -1.67 -21.61
N PRO A 212 -53.14 -2.37 -20.63
CA PRO A 212 -53.85 -1.70 -19.56
C PRO A 212 -52.82 -1.01 -18.65
N GLY A 213 -52.87 0.32 -18.53
CA GLY A 213 -52.05 1.07 -17.57
C GLY A 213 -51.33 2.32 -18.05
N GLN A 214 -51.52 2.78 -19.30
CA GLN A 214 -51.15 4.14 -19.69
C GLN A 214 -52.41 4.98 -19.92
N MET A 215 -52.93 5.58 -18.83
CA MET A 215 -53.82 6.73 -18.97
C MET A 215 -53.02 7.85 -19.63
N ASN A 216 -53.35 8.17 -20.88
CA ASN A 216 -52.95 9.41 -21.53
C ASN A 216 -53.64 10.57 -20.82
N LEU A 217 -52.97 11.14 -19.82
CA LEU A 217 -53.12 12.54 -19.46
C LEU A 217 -52.40 13.33 -20.56
N PHE A 218 -53.12 13.81 -21.57
CA PHE A 218 -52.83 15.03 -22.36
C PHE A 218 -53.78 15.07 -23.57
N ASN A 219 -54.86 15.84 -23.43
CA ASN A 219 -55.34 16.84 -24.40
C ASN A 219 -56.81 17.17 -24.13
N SER A 220 -57.03 18.20 -23.31
CA SER A 220 -58.19 19.09 -23.46
C SER A 220 -57.69 20.51 -23.23
N ALA A 221 -57.16 21.11 -24.29
CA ALA A 221 -57.05 22.55 -24.44
C ALA A 221 -57.94 22.89 -25.63
N CYS A 222 -59.16 23.32 -25.31
CA CYS A 222 -59.98 24.23 -26.09
C CYS A 222 -60.51 25.26 -25.09
#